data_AF-A0A5D2XUA0-F1
#
_entry.id   AF-A0A5D2XUA0-F1
#
_cell.length_a   1.000
_cell.length_b   1.000
_cell.length_c   1.000
_cell.angle_alpha   90.00
_cell.angle_beta   90.00
_cell.angle_gamma   90.00
#
_symmetry.space_group_name_H-M   'P 1'
#
loop_
_entity.id
_entity.type
_entity.pdbx_description
1 polymer ?
#
loop_
_entity_poly.entity_id
_entity_poly.type
_entity_poly.pdbx_seq_one_letter_code
_entity_poly.pdbx_strand_id
1 'polypeptide(L)'
;MQVLWNSVKLARVLGTRMILLNSNNQFLSSLTQFSTSPLSSLQFQLRTKSSSGRHRAAIATADVCDSNAALLVNGDLRALDPIFKIYGQRLAFSGSIVTVKVFEDNVLVRQLLETEGNGRVLIIDGGGSTRCALVGGNLAQWAHDMAWAGIIVNGCIRDVDEINACDIGVRALGSNPLKSNKKAVGEKHVPVQIAGTLIHDGEWLYADSDGILISKTQLSV
;
A
#
# COMPACT_ATOMS: atom_id res chain seq x y z
N MET A 1 -13.77 -40.53 25.70
CA MET A 1 -14.56 -39.39 25.18
C MET A 1 -14.11 -38.16 25.95
N GLN A 2 -13.28 -37.30 25.38
CA GLN A 2 -12.78 -36.09 26.04
C GLN A 2 -13.24 -34.89 25.22
N VAL A 3 -13.95 -33.96 25.87
CA VAL A 3 -14.39 -32.69 25.29
C VAL A 3 -13.48 -31.62 25.87
N LEU A 4 -12.62 -31.02 25.04
CA LEU A 4 -11.80 -29.88 25.43
C LEU A 4 -12.57 -28.59 25.07
N TRP A 5 -12.81 -27.75 26.07
CA TRP A 5 -13.45 -26.45 25.93
C TRP A 5 -12.40 -25.34 25.81
N ASN A 6 -12.50 -24.53 24.76
CA ASN A 6 -12.16 -23.10 24.80
C ASN A 6 -12.81 -22.40 23.59
N SER A 7 -13.18 -21.15 23.80
CA SER A 7 -14.19 -20.40 23.06
C SER A 7 -14.11 -20.51 21.52
N VAL A 8 -15.27 -20.87 20.94
CA VAL A 8 -15.72 -20.75 19.53
C VAL A 8 -15.66 -21.99 18.62
N LYS A 9 -15.14 -23.18 19.01
CA LYS A 9 -15.21 -24.36 18.10
C LYS A 9 -15.51 -25.69 18.79
N LEU A 10 -16.52 -26.41 18.29
CA LEU A 10 -16.80 -27.80 18.63
C LEU A 10 -16.02 -28.71 17.67
N ALA A 11 -15.17 -29.58 18.22
CA ALA A 11 -14.52 -30.65 17.48
C ALA A 11 -15.16 -31.99 17.89
N ARG A 12 -15.70 -32.74 16.92
CA ARG A 12 -16.19 -34.11 17.14
C ARG A 12 -15.20 -35.08 16.52
N VAL A 13 -14.66 -35.98 17.34
CA VAL A 13 -13.74 -37.04 16.89
C VAL A 13 -14.57 -38.25 16.50
N LEU A 14 -14.48 -38.65 15.23
CA LEU A 14 -14.99 -39.91 14.70
C LEU A 14 -13.84 -40.62 13.97
N GLY A 15 -13.19 -41.58 14.65
CA GLY A 15 -12.00 -42.26 14.12
C GLY A 15 -10.80 -41.32 13.91
N THR A 16 -10.12 -41.42 12.77
CA THR A 16 -8.86 -40.72 12.44
C THR A 16 -9.02 -39.34 11.77
N ARG A 17 -10.23 -38.79 11.67
CA ARG A 17 -10.47 -37.48 11.06
C ARG A 17 -11.03 -36.47 12.06
N MET A 18 -10.46 -35.27 12.07
CA MET A 18 -10.94 -34.13 12.83
C MET A 18 -11.74 -33.21 11.90
N ILE A 19 -13.01 -32.98 12.24
CA ILE A 19 -13.91 -32.11 11.48
C ILE A 19 -14.20 -30.87 12.35
N LEU A 20 -13.94 -29.69 11.79
CA LEU A 20 -14.24 -28.41 12.44
C LEU A 20 -15.62 -27.91 11.98
N LEU A 21 -16.50 -27.65 12.94
CA LEU A 21 -17.81 -27.03 12.72
C LEU A 21 -17.79 -25.58 13.21
N ASN A 22 -18.60 -24.73 12.58
CA ASN A 22 -18.86 -23.38 13.10
C ASN A 22 -19.87 -23.40 14.26
N SER A 23 -20.15 -22.23 14.85
CA SER A 23 -21.12 -22.06 15.94
C SER A 23 -22.55 -22.49 15.61
N ASN A 24 -22.87 -22.72 14.33
CA ASN A 24 -24.17 -23.15 13.83
C ASN A 24 -24.17 -24.61 13.33
N ASN A 25 -23.13 -25.40 13.67
CA ASN A 25 -23.01 -26.82 13.29
C ASN A 25 -22.97 -27.09 11.78
N GLN A 26 -22.53 -26.13 10.97
CA GLN A 26 -22.36 -26.30 9.51
C GLN A 26 -20.90 -26.61 9.14
N PHE A 27 -20.71 -27.42 8.09
CA PHE A 27 -19.42 -27.79 7.54
C PHE A 27 -18.73 -26.60 6.85
N LEU A 28 -17.43 -26.41 7.13
CA LEU A 28 -16.59 -25.51 6.35
C LEU A 28 -16.10 -26.25 5.09
N SER A 29 -16.51 -25.77 3.91
CA SER A 29 -16.26 -26.42 2.61
C SER A 29 -14.85 -26.22 2.03
N SER A 30 -13.93 -25.55 2.74
CA SER A 30 -12.63 -25.13 2.18
C SER A 30 -11.39 -25.77 2.83
N LEU A 31 -11.44 -27.05 3.17
CA LEU A 31 -10.25 -27.80 3.62
C LEU A 31 -10.00 -29.01 2.72
N THR A 32 -9.32 -28.77 1.60
CA THR A 32 -8.79 -29.85 0.74
C THR A 32 -7.37 -30.25 1.19
N GLN A 33 -7.33 -31.43 1.83
CA GLN A 33 -6.24 -32.41 1.97
C GLN A 33 -4.93 -32.04 2.69
N PHE A 34 -4.64 -32.75 3.79
CA PHE A 34 -3.30 -32.89 4.35
C PHE A 34 -2.77 -34.33 4.16
N SER A 35 -1.57 -34.41 3.59
CA SER A 35 -0.75 -35.62 3.43
C SER A 35 -0.15 -36.05 4.77
N THR A 36 -0.04 -37.35 4.97
CA THR A 36 0.50 -37.99 6.17
C THR A 36 2.02 -38.06 6.13
N SER A 37 2.72 -37.29 6.97
CA SER A 37 4.11 -37.56 7.34
C SER A 37 4.39 -37.10 8.79
N PRO A 38 5.32 -37.77 9.50
CA PRO A 38 5.33 -37.79 10.96
C PRO A 38 6.02 -36.59 11.60
N LEU A 39 5.65 -36.37 12.86
CA LEU A 39 5.98 -35.26 13.76
C LEU A 39 7.49 -35.00 13.92
N SER A 40 7.99 -33.89 13.38
CA SER A 40 9.01 -33.05 14.04
C SER A 40 9.01 -31.63 13.47
N SER A 41 8.89 -30.65 14.37
CA SER A 41 9.13 -29.20 14.18
C SER A 41 8.43 -28.50 13.00
N LEU A 42 7.16 -28.12 13.18
CA LEU A 42 6.62 -26.89 12.60
C LEU A 42 5.94 -26.08 13.70
N GLN A 43 6.66 -25.08 14.23
CA GLN A 43 6.01 -23.98 14.93
C GLN A 43 5.26 -23.16 13.88
N PHE A 44 4.00 -23.49 13.65
CA PHE A 44 3.10 -22.65 12.88
C PHE A 44 2.67 -21.50 13.80
N GLN A 45 3.35 -20.36 13.71
CA GLN A 45 2.88 -19.12 14.30
C GLN A 45 1.56 -18.75 13.63
N LEU A 46 0.45 -19.12 14.28
CA LEU A 46 -0.86 -18.57 13.99
C LEU A 46 -0.81 -17.07 14.29
N ARG A 47 -0.50 -16.28 13.28
CA ARG A 47 -0.66 -14.83 13.30
C ARG A 47 -2.15 -14.56 13.41
N THR A 48 -2.65 -14.45 14.64
CA THR A 48 -3.99 -13.91 14.87
C THR A 48 -3.96 -12.49 14.32
N LYS A 49 -4.73 -12.22 13.26
CA LYS A 49 -5.09 -10.85 12.90
C LYS A 49 -5.88 -10.31 14.09
N SER A 50 -5.17 -9.71 15.03
CA SER A 50 -5.71 -8.75 15.98
C SER A 50 -6.28 -7.60 15.15
N SER A 51 -7.56 -7.70 14.78
CA SER A 51 -8.32 -6.58 14.25
C SER A 51 -8.74 -5.69 15.40
N SER A 52 -7.77 -5.01 16.01
CA SER A 52 -7.99 -3.81 16.81
C SER A 52 -6.99 -2.73 16.42
N GLY A 53 -6.80 -2.54 15.10
CA GLY A 53 -6.22 -1.32 14.59
C GLY A 53 -7.28 -0.23 14.73
N ARG A 54 -7.12 0.69 15.69
CA ARG A 54 -7.81 1.98 15.61
C ARG A 54 -7.52 2.51 14.21
N HIS A 55 -8.56 2.76 13.41
CA HIS A 55 -8.41 3.60 12.23
C HIS A 55 -7.89 4.93 12.75
N ARG A 56 -6.58 5.16 12.64
CA ARG A 56 -5.99 6.46 12.88
C ARG A 56 -6.68 7.36 11.87
N ALA A 57 -7.49 8.30 12.35
CA ALA A 57 -8.26 9.18 11.48
C ALA A 57 -7.31 9.74 10.43
N ALA A 58 -7.69 9.62 9.15
CA ALA A 58 -6.88 10.16 8.08
C ALA A 58 -6.74 11.66 8.31
N ILE A 59 -5.51 12.14 8.26
CA ILE A 59 -5.17 13.54 8.50
C ILE A 59 -5.64 14.36 7.28
N ALA A 60 -6.57 15.29 7.47
CA ALA A 60 -7.04 16.17 6.41
C ALA A 60 -5.96 17.20 6.05
N THR A 61 -5.68 17.36 4.76
CA THR A 61 -4.59 18.23 4.28
C THR A 61 -4.89 19.71 4.56
N ALA A 62 -6.14 20.14 4.45
CA ALA A 62 -6.55 21.49 4.81
C ALA A 62 -6.27 21.82 6.29
N ASP A 63 -6.65 20.92 7.21
CA ASP A 63 -6.39 21.09 8.65
C ASP A 63 -4.89 21.11 8.97
N VAL A 64 -4.08 20.32 8.23
CA VAL A 64 -2.61 20.35 8.34
C VAL A 64 -2.08 21.72 7.93
N CYS A 65 -2.56 22.27 6.82
CA CYS A 65 -2.15 23.60 6.36
C CYS A 65 -2.49 24.68 7.40
N ASP A 66 -3.73 24.70 7.89
CA ASP A 66 -4.20 25.69 8.85
C ASP A 66 -3.43 25.61 10.19
N SER A 67 -3.17 24.39 10.66
CA SER A 67 -2.48 24.16 11.94
C SER A 67 -0.96 24.36 11.86
N ASN A 68 -0.38 24.36 10.65
CA ASN A 68 1.07 24.40 10.44
C ASN A 68 1.50 25.54 9.51
N ALA A 69 0.81 26.67 9.54
CA ALA A 69 1.07 27.82 8.66
C ALA A 69 2.55 28.31 8.70
N ALA A 70 3.21 28.24 9.85
CA ALA A 70 4.62 28.60 9.97
C ALA A 70 5.54 27.68 9.15
N LEU A 71 5.21 26.39 9.05
CA LEU A 71 5.95 25.41 8.26
C LEU A 71 5.73 25.61 6.74
N LEU A 72 4.58 26.14 6.35
CA LEU A 72 4.34 26.54 4.95
C LEU A 72 5.24 27.72 4.57
N VAL A 73 5.33 28.72 5.44
CA VAL A 73 6.12 29.94 5.19
C VAL A 73 7.62 29.64 5.12
N ASN A 74 8.12 28.74 5.98
CA ASN A 74 9.55 28.40 6.01
C ASN A 74 9.95 27.31 4.99
N GLY A 75 8.97 26.71 4.29
CA GLY A 75 9.17 25.67 3.27
C GLY A 75 9.39 24.26 3.81
N ASP A 76 9.20 24.02 5.12
CA ASP A 76 9.28 22.69 5.72
C ASP A 76 8.03 21.85 5.45
N LEU A 77 6.89 22.51 5.21
CA LEU A 77 5.65 21.94 4.68
C LEU A 77 5.39 22.55 3.29
N ARG A 78 5.12 21.71 2.30
CA ARG A 78 5.01 22.12 0.90
C ARG A 78 3.82 21.45 0.25
N ALA A 79 2.96 22.23 -0.41
CA ALA A 79 1.88 21.70 -1.22
C ALA A 79 2.36 21.46 -2.65
N LEU A 80 2.02 20.32 -3.23
CA LEU A 80 2.29 20.03 -4.65
C LEU A 80 1.25 20.72 -5.53
N ASP A 81 1.65 21.06 -6.75
CA ASP A 81 0.71 21.53 -7.76
C ASP A 81 -0.39 20.47 -8.02
N PRO A 82 -1.66 20.88 -8.22
CA PRO A 82 -2.82 19.98 -8.28
C PRO A 82 -2.96 19.29 -9.64
N ILE A 83 -1.94 18.54 -10.06
CA ILE A 83 -1.87 17.87 -11.37
C ILE A 83 -2.24 16.39 -11.31
N PHE A 84 -2.48 15.84 -10.12
CA PHE A 84 -2.71 14.41 -9.91
C PHE A 84 -4.18 14.06 -9.90
N LYS A 85 -4.52 12.96 -10.57
CA LYS A 85 -5.81 12.29 -10.48
C LYS A 85 -5.79 11.23 -9.38
N ILE A 86 -6.96 10.96 -8.82
CA ILE A 86 -7.19 10.03 -7.72
C ILE A 86 -7.53 8.64 -8.27
N TYR A 87 -6.84 7.63 -7.77
CA TYR A 87 -7.09 6.21 -8.05
C TYR A 87 -6.92 5.39 -6.76
N GLY A 88 -7.46 4.16 -6.76
CA GLY A 88 -7.47 3.29 -5.58
C GLY A 88 -8.59 3.63 -4.58
N GLN A 89 -8.92 2.70 -3.70
CA GLN A 89 -10.01 2.91 -2.73
C GLN A 89 -9.66 3.94 -1.65
N ARG A 90 -8.39 4.12 -1.30
CA ARG A 90 -7.99 5.07 -0.25
C ARG A 90 -7.92 6.48 -0.81
N LEU A 91 -9.00 7.23 -0.58
CA LEU A 91 -9.06 8.66 -0.91
C LEU A 91 -8.08 9.48 -0.08
N ALA A 92 -7.73 9.03 1.14
CA ALA A 92 -6.73 9.68 1.97
C ALA A 92 -5.70 8.68 2.49
N PHE A 93 -4.42 9.08 2.51
CA PHE A 93 -3.30 8.27 2.98
C PHE A 93 -2.10 9.15 3.32
N SER A 94 -1.22 8.64 4.18
CA SER A 94 0.00 9.33 4.58
C SER A 94 1.09 8.33 4.96
N GLY A 95 2.35 8.73 4.87
CA GLY A 95 3.47 7.91 5.31
C GLY A 95 4.82 8.53 4.99
N SER A 96 5.89 7.93 5.53
CA SER A 96 7.25 8.27 5.13
C SER A 96 7.50 7.86 3.67
N ILE A 97 8.25 8.69 2.95
CA ILE A 97 8.45 8.63 1.51
C ILE A 97 9.62 7.73 1.17
N VAL A 98 9.43 6.91 0.15
CA VAL A 98 10.51 6.27 -0.61
C VAL A 98 10.49 6.82 -2.02
N THR A 99 11.63 7.27 -2.55
CA THR A 99 11.70 7.82 -3.90
C THR A 99 12.33 6.86 -4.90
N VAL A 100 11.86 6.94 -6.14
CA VAL A 100 12.51 6.27 -7.28
C VAL A 100 12.37 7.14 -8.52
N LYS A 101 13.47 7.33 -9.23
CA LYS A 101 13.53 8.06 -10.50
C LYS A 101 13.76 7.10 -11.64
N VAL A 102 12.86 7.11 -12.61
CA VAL A 102 12.88 6.24 -13.78
C VAL A 102 12.40 7.02 -15.00
N PHE A 103 12.63 6.48 -16.19
CA PHE A 103 12.04 7.03 -17.41
C PHE A 103 11.51 5.90 -18.27
N GLU A 104 10.18 5.79 -18.33
CA GLU A 104 9.48 4.79 -19.16
C GLU A 104 9.95 3.34 -18.92
N ASP A 105 10.40 3.07 -17.69
CA ASP A 105 10.86 1.77 -17.19
C ASP A 105 10.34 1.60 -15.76
N ASN A 106 9.91 0.40 -15.39
CA ASN A 106 9.33 0.18 -14.07
C ASN A 106 9.93 -1.02 -13.34
N VAL A 107 11.10 -1.52 -13.75
CA VAL A 107 11.72 -2.67 -13.06
C VAL A 107 12.08 -2.28 -11.62
N LEU A 108 12.64 -1.09 -11.41
CA LEU A 108 12.98 -0.61 -10.06
C LEU A 108 11.74 -0.31 -9.22
N VAL A 109 10.65 0.18 -9.85
CA VAL A 109 9.34 0.37 -9.23
C VAL A 109 8.80 -0.96 -8.70
N ARG A 110 8.79 -1.99 -9.55
CA ARG A 110 8.36 -3.34 -9.17
C ARG A 110 9.17 -3.86 -8.00
N GLN A 111 10.50 -3.78 -8.07
CA GLN A 111 11.39 -4.26 -7.01
C GLN A 111 11.11 -3.59 -5.65
N LEU A 112 10.71 -2.32 -5.63
CA LEU A 112 10.34 -1.63 -4.39
C LEU A 112 8.98 -2.08 -3.86
N LEU A 113 7.96 -2.17 -4.73
CA LEU A 113 6.61 -2.58 -4.34
C LEU A 113 6.50 -4.03 -3.90
N GLU A 114 7.43 -4.90 -4.33
CA GLU A 114 7.55 -6.28 -3.85
C GLU A 114 8.20 -6.39 -2.45
N THR A 115 8.67 -5.28 -1.86
CA THR A 115 9.19 -5.24 -0.48
C THR A 115 8.17 -4.67 0.50
N GLU A 116 8.35 -4.97 1.80
CA GLU A 116 7.48 -4.46 2.86
C GLU A 116 7.41 -2.92 2.84
N GLY A 117 6.18 -2.42 2.67
CA GLY A 117 5.87 -1.00 2.65
C GLY A 117 5.90 -0.38 4.03
N ASN A 118 5.49 -1.09 5.08
CA ASN A 118 5.44 -0.60 6.46
C ASN A 118 4.70 0.75 6.60
N GLY A 119 3.62 0.93 5.83
CA GLY A 119 2.85 2.18 5.79
C GLY A 119 3.56 3.34 5.10
N ARG A 120 4.66 3.09 4.37
CA ARG A 120 5.35 4.10 3.56
C ARG A 120 4.59 4.42 2.28
N VAL A 121 4.96 5.52 1.65
CA VAL A 121 4.46 5.95 0.35
C VAL A 121 5.58 5.90 -0.67
N LEU A 122 5.36 5.24 -1.81
CA LEU A 122 6.31 5.24 -2.92
C LEU A 122 6.04 6.43 -3.82
N ILE A 123 7.06 7.26 -4.07
CA ILE A 123 7.02 8.35 -5.05
C ILE A 123 7.87 7.96 -6.25
N ILE A 124 7.23 7.89 -7.41
CA ILE A 124 7.85 7.54 -8.69
C ILE A 124 7.96 8.80 -9.54
N ASP A 125 9.18 9.30 -9.70
CA ASP A 125 9.48 10.28 -10.74
C ASP A 125 9.66 9.57 -12.08
N GLY A 126 8.61 9.56 -12.89
CA GLY A 126 8.60 9.01 -14.25
C GLY A 126 8.97 10.02 -15.33
N GLY A 127 9.46 11.20 -14.95
CA GLY A 127 9.70 12.32 -15.84
C GLY A 127 8.41 12.93 -16.43
N GLY A 128 7.25 12.64 -15.84
CA GLY A 128 5.95 13.12 -16.31
C GLY A 128 5.50 12.50 -17.65
N SER A 129 6.13 11.41 -18.11
CA SER A 129 5.77 10.81 -19.38
C SER A 129 4.34 10.25 -19.36
N THR A 130 3.58 10.60 -20.40
CA THR A 130 2.23 10.09 -20.64
C THR A 130 2.20 9.02 -21.74
N ARG A 131 3.36 8.55 -22.23
CA ARG A 131 3.44 7.62 -23.37
C ARG A 131 3.31 6.15 -22.97
N CYS A 132 3.54 5.81 -21.71
CA CYS A 132 3.35 4.47 -21.17
C CYS A 132 3.02 4.52 -19.67
N ALA A 133 2.48 3.42 -19.16
CA ALA A 133 2.19 3.24 -17.73
C ALA A 133 3.37 2.64 -16.96
N LEU A 134 3.65 3.22 -15.78
CA LEU A 134 4.66 2.74 -14.83
C LEU A 134 4.08 1.78 -13.78
N VAL A 135 2.79 1.93 -13.46
CA VAL A 135 2.06 1.09 -12.49
C VAL A 135 0.81 0.52 -13.17
N GLY A 136 0.56 -0.77 -12.96
CA GLY A 136 -0.67 -1.46 -13.37
C GLY A 136 -1.30 -2.21 -12.19
N GLY A 137 -2.39 -2.95 -12.43
CA GLY A 137 -3.20 -3.57 -11.40
C GLY A 137 -2.42 -4.51 -10.49
N ASN A 138 -1.65 -5.43 -11.06
CA ASN A 138 -0.78 -6.34 -10.30
C ASN A 138 0.20 -5.61 -9.35
N LEU A 139 0.77 -4.48 -9.79
CA LEU A 139 1.72 -3.72 -8.95
C LEU A 139 0.99 -3.02 -7.80
N ALA A 140 -0.21 -2.49 -8.04
CA ALA A 140 -1.03 -1.90 -6.99
C ALA A 140 -1.50 -2.95 -5.98
N GLN A 141 -1.88 -4.14 -6.46
CA GLN A 141 -2.24 -5.27 -5.59
C GLN A 141 -1.06 -5.70 -4.72
N TRP A 142 0.15 -5.86 -5.29
CA TRP A 142 1.33 -6.17 -4.49
C TRP A 142 1.66 -5.08 -3.47
N ALA A 143 1.52 -3.81 -3.85
CA ALA A 143 1.73 -2.71 -2.92
C ALA A 143 0.76 -2.78 -1.72
N HIS A 144 -0.51 -3.09 -1.98
CA HIS A 144 -1.49 -3.35 -0.93
C HIS A 144 -1.08 -4.54 -0.06
N ASP A 145 -0.74 -5.68 -0.66
CA ASP A 145 -0.36 -6.91 0.04
C ASP A 145 0.90 -6.73 0.90
N MET A 146 1.84 -5.88 0.44
CA MET A 146 3.06 -5.50 1.14
C MET A 146 2.85 -4.33 2.11
N ALA A 147 1.61 -3.91 2.37
CA ALA A 147 1.26 -2.86 3.33
C ALA A 147 1.89 -1.47 3.03
N TRP A 148 1.99 -1.09 1.76
CA TRP A 148 2.23 0.30 1.38
C TRP A 148 0.98 1.15 1.69
N ALA A 149 1.18 2.39 2.12
CA ALA A 149 0.09 3.33 2.33
C ALA A 149 -0.45 3.86 1.00
N GLY A 150 0.45 4.14 0.05
CA GLY A 150 0.07 4.59 -1.27
C GLY A 150 1.23 4.75 -2.25
N ILE A 151 0.90 5.16 -3.48
CA ILE A 151 1.83 5.35 -4.60
C ILE A 151 1.52 6.69 -5.28
N ILE A 152 2.55 7.51 -5.48
CA ILE A 152 2.49 8.72 -6.31
C ILE A 152 3.28 8.46 -7.60
N VAL A 153 2.68 8.75 -8.75
CA VAL A 153 3.27 8.52 -10.07
C VAL A 153 3.32 9.84 -10.83
N ASN A 154 4.51 10.43 -10.96
CA ASN A 154 4.76 11.50 -11.93
C ASN A 154 4.85 10.89 -13.35
N GLY A 155 3.70 10.45 -13.86
CA GLY A 155 3.54 9.72 -15.10
C GLY A 155 2.17 9.03 -15.16
N CYS A 156 2.01 8.07 -16.07
CA CYS A 156 0.75 7.33 -16.22
C CYS A 156 0.73 5.98 -15.50
N ILE A 157 -0.49 5.52 -15.24
CA ILE A 157 -0.83 4.15 -14.78
C ILE A 157 -1.68 3.42 -15.81
N ARG A 158 -2.04 2.17 -15.55
CA ARG A 158 -3.00 1.39 -16.35
C ARG A 158 -3.79 0.43 -15.47
N ASP A 159 -4.72 -0.31 -16.06
CA ASP A 159 -5.58 -1.27 -15.35
C ASP A 159 -6.37 -0.55 -14.23
N VAL A 160 -6.95 0.61 -14.57
CA VAL A 160 -7.56 1.56 -13.62
C VAL A 160 -8.63 0.90 -12.75
N ASP A 161 -9.46 0.03 -13.33
CA ASP A 161 -10.53 -0.66 -12.60
C ASP A 161 -9.96 -1.62 -11.56
N GLU A 162 -8.87 -2.34 -11.87
CA GLU A 162 -8.18 -3.20 -10.92
C GLU A 162 -7.55 -2.37 -9.80
N ILE A 163 -6.90 -1.26 -10.13
CA ILE A 163 -6.30 -0.35 -9.14
C ILE A 163 -7.38 0.21 -8.20
N ASN A 164 -8.52 0.63 -8.75
CA ASN A 164 -9.66 1.16 -7.99
C ASN A 164 -10.34 0.11 -7.12
N ALA A 165 -10.12 -1.18 -7.38
CA ALA A 165 -10.57 -2.27 -6.52
C ALA A 165 -9.59 -2.57 -5.36
N CYS A 166 -8.36 -2.05 -5.37
CA CYS A 166 -7.38 -2.25 -4.30
C CYS A 166 -7.55 -1.26 -3.14
N ASP A 167 -7.42 -1.73 -1.89
CA ASP A 167 -7.37 -0.89 -0.69
C ASP A 167 -5.99 -0.23 -0.51
N ILE A 168 -5.67 0.68 -1.43
CA ILE A 168 -4.44 1.48 -1.45
C ILE A 168 -4.75 2.88 -2.00
N GLY A 169 -3.93 3.87 -1.65
CA GLY A 169 -4.02 5.21 -2.24
C GLY A 169 -3.11 5.34 -3.46
N VAL A 170 -3.64 5.80 -4.59
CA VAL A 170 -2.83 6.06 -5.79
C VAL A 170 -3.10 7.46 -6.33
N ARG A 171 -2.04 8.14 -6.74
CA ARG A 171 -2.09 9.43 -7.43
C ARG A 171 -1.24 9.36 -8.68
N ALA A 172 -1.78 9.75 -9.83
CA ALA A 172 -1.05 9.74 -11.10
C ALA A 172 -1.54 10.83 -12.04
N LEU A 173 -0.74 11.20 -13.05
CA LEU A 173 -1.12 12.24 -14.02
C LEU A 173 -2.27 11.77 -14.95
N GLY A 174 -2.38 10.47 -15.18
CA GLY A 174 -3.39 9.89 -16.07
C GLY A 174 -3.22 8.39 -16.24
N SER A 175 -3.96 7.83 -17.19
CA SER A 175 -3.83 6.42 -17.59
C SER A 175 -3.35 6.29 -19.03
N ASN A 176 -2.60 5.21 -19.31
CA ASN A 176 -2.15 4.83 -20.65
C ASN A 176 -2.07 3.29 -20.74
N PRO A 177 -2.69 2.64 -21.74
CA PRO A 177 -2.71 1.17 -21.81
C PRO A 177 -1.33 0.53 -22.09
N LEU A 178 -0.39 1.28 -22.68
CA LEU A 178 0.92 0.78 -23.06
C LEU A 178 1.79 0.49 -21.83
N LYS A 179 2.40 -0.70 -21.78
CA LYS A 179 3.37 -1.05 -20.74
C LYS A 179 4.69 -0.28 -20.90
N SER A 180 5.33 0.06 -19.79
CA SER A 180 6.71 0.54 -19.77
C SER A 180 7.72 -0.51 -20.25
N ASN A 181 8.95 -0.07 -20.50
CA ASN A 181 10.11 -0.92 -20.74
C ASN A 181 10.52 -1.71 -19.48
N LYS A 182 11.43 -2.67 -19.69
CA LYS A 182 11.94 -3.62 -18.67
C LYS A 182 13.46 -3.77 -18.73
N LYS A 183 14.16 -2.64 -18.88
CA LYS A 183 15.63 -2.52 -18.99
C LYS A 183 16.33 -2.32 -17.64
N ALA A 184 15.59 -2.07 -16.56
CA ALA A 184 16.15 -1.86 -15.22
C ALA A 184 17.02 -0.61 -15.08
N VAL A 185 16.64 0.46 -15.78
CA VAL A 185 17.31 1.76 -15.73
C VAL A 185 16.57 2.69 -14.77
N GLY A 186 17.34 3.41 -13.95
CA GLY A 186 16.83 4.40 -13.00
C GLY A 186 17.63 4.39 -11.70
N GLU A 187 17.16 5.16 -10.73
CA GLU A 187 17.84 5.37 -9.44
C GLU A 187 16.80 5.31 -8.30
N LYS A 188 17.12 4.61 -7.21
CA LYS A 188 16.30 4.53 -6.00
C LYS A 188 16.88 5.46 -4.94
N HIS A 189 16.03 5.99 -4.06
CA HIS A 189 16.43 6.81 -2.91
C HIS A 189 17.20 8.09 -3.30
N VAL A 190 16.82 8.68 -4.44
CA VAL A 190 17.37 9.96 -4.93
C VAL A 190 16.35 11.08 -4.77
N PRO A 191 16.78 12.34 -4.56
CA PRO A 191 15.87 13.47 -4.59
C PRO A 191 15.17 13.58 -5.95
N VAL A 192 13.88 13.93 -5.93
CA VAL A 192 13.06 14.08 -7.15
C VAL A 192 12.35 15.43 -7.15
N GLN A 193 12.18 16.03 -8.34
CA GLN A 193 11.48 17.30 -8.51
C GLN A 193 10.15 17.03 -9.22
N ILE A 194 9.04 17.13 -8.48
CA ILE A 194 7.70 16.78 -8.96
C ILE A 194 6.72 17.89 -8.56
N ALA A 195 5.88 18.33 -9.51
CA ALA A 195 4.79 19.28 -9.24
C ALA A 195 5.24 20.51 -8.43
N GLY A 196 6.31 21.16 -8.91
CA GLY A 196 6.89 22.36 -8.28
C GLY A 196 7.74 22.10 -7.03
N THR A 197 7.81 20.87 -6.52
CA THR A 197 8.42 20.56 -5.22
C THR A 197 9.62 19.62 -5.33
N LEU A 198 10.72 19.96 -4.65
CA LEU A 198 11.83 19.02 -4.39
C LEU A 198 11.44 18.11 -3.23
N ILE A 199 11.56 16.80 -3.44
CA ILE A 199 11.15 15.77 -2.49
C ILE A 199 12.32 14.84 -2.22
N HIS A 200 12.60 14.59 -0.96
CA HIS A 200 13.66 13.71 -0.50
C HIS A 200 13.10 12.40 0.05
N ASP A 201 13.89 11.33 -0.09
CA ASP A 201 13.63 10.05 0.59
C ASP A 201 13.61 10.27 2.12
N GLY A 202 12.66 9.63 2.81
CA GLY A 202 12.48 9.76 4.26
C GLY A 202 11.58 10.91 4.73
N GLU A 203 11.27 11.89 3.88
CA GLU A 203 10.27 12.92 4.16
C GLU A 203 8.87 12.31 4.33
N TRP A 204 7.88 13.11 4.71
CA TRP A 204 6.51 12.66 4.96
C TRP A 204 5.54 13.18 3.92
N LEU A 205 4.66 12.29 3.44
CA LEU A 205 3.58 12.64 2.53
C LEU A 205 2.24 12.55 3.25
N TYR A 206 1.37 13.52 2.96
CA TYR A 206 -0.05 13.50 3.30
C TYR A 206 -0.85 13.77 2.03
N ALA A 207 -1.82 12.92 1.73
CA ALA A 207 -2.67 13.09 0.56
C ALA A 207 -4.12 12.79 0.92
N ASP A 208 -5.02 13.61 0.40
CA ASP A 208 -6.45 13.38 0.41
C ASP A 208 -7.08 13.82 -0.93
N SER A 209 -8.35 14.22 -0.93
CA SER A 209 -9.04 14.67 -2.13
C SER A 209 -8.72 16.11 -2.52
N ASP A 210 -8.23 16.92 -1.59
CA ASP A 210 -7.90 18.34 -1.83
C ASP A 210 -6.51 18.49 -2.42
N GLY A 211 -5.54 17.68 -1.95
CA GLY A 211 -4.19 17.77 -2.47
C GLY A 211 -3.19 16.81 -1.86
N ILE A 212 -1.91 17.14 -2.09
CA ILE A 212 -0.75 16.40 -1.58
C ILE A 212 0.18 17.40 -0.90
N LEU A 213 0.57 17.08 0.33
CA LEU A 213 1.55 17.82 1.11
C LEU A 213 2.80 16.96 1.33
N ILE A 214 3.96 17.62 1.33
CA ILE A 214 5.25 17.06 1.71
C ILE A 214 5.76 17.83 2.92
N SER A 215 6.12 17.10 3.96
CA SER A 215 6.71 17.64 5.18
C SER A 215 8.11 17.06 5.39
N LYS A 216 9.06 17.87 5.86
CA LYS A 216 10.39 17.37 6.24
C LYS A 216 10.34 16.31 7.34
N THR A 217 9.35 16.40 8.23
CA THR A 217 9.19 15.50 9.38
C THR A 217 7.74 15.02 9.52
N GLN A 218 7.54 13.99 10.34
CA GLN A 218 6.20 13.56 10.68
C GLN A 218 5.49 14.66 11.49
N LEU A 219 4.36 15.11 10.98
CA LEU A 219 3.47 16.02 11.70
C LEU A 219 2.58 15.23 12.66
N SER A 220 2.42 15.78 13.86
CA SER A 220 1.38 15.43 14.81
C SER A 220 0.28 16.50 14.71
N VAL A 221 -0.82 16.14 14.07
CA VAL A 221 -2.08 16.88 14.15
C VAL A 221 -3.03 16.15 15.10
#